data_AF-A0A932TIZ7-F1
#
_entry.id   AF-A0A932TIZ7-F1
#
_cell.length_a   1.000
_cell.length_b   1.000
_cell.length_c   1.000
_cell.angle_alpha   90.00
_cell.angle_beta   90.00
_cell.angle_gamma   90.00
#
_symmetry.space_group_name_H-M   'P 1'
#
loop_
_entity.id
_entity.type
_entity.pdbx_description
1 polymer ?
#
loop_
_entity_poly.entity_id
_entity_poly.type
_entity_poly.pdbx_seq_one_letter_code
_entity_poly.pdbx_strand_id
1 'polypeptide(L)'
;MGMHGHTRIYPQGLLRQLYLWVRGTEQILVRPAAELPLVLIAYAKGDYEGMEHFKESIEETWMTLPESFRQHYAEVLSQVPPFVVVLLRRRNLCTCLGHHHPPGSESRLTRRLRSMSGVPTGEIDLAYEAIREWEPQPLSYPALQSAAETEEFRSFQWQLALLAVFLHELHHLVAPKESERKVRGQSQKFYEDVLSHFVAERFGVEYGLRQGVPVPKVIL
;
A
#
# COMPACT_ATOMS: atom_id res chain seq x y z
N MET A 1 -25.38 18.37 -27.35
CA MET A 1 -24.15 18.12 -28.15
C MET A 1 -22.97 18.15 -27.19
N GLY A 2 -22.61 16.99 -26.63
CA GLY A 2 -21.59 16.87 -25.58
C GLY A 2 -20.29 16.31 -26.15
N MET A 3 -19.24 17.14 -26.17
CA MET A 3 -17.91 16.76 -26.63
C MET A 3 -17.32 15.66 -25.73
N HIS A 4 -17.15 14.47 -26.28
CA HIS A 4 -16.40 13.38 -25.66
C HIS A 4 -14.91 13.71 -25.72
N GLY A 5 -14.32 14.00 -24.57
CA GLY A 5 -12.87 14.10 -24.43
C GLY A 5 -12.26 12.71 -24.54
N HIS A 6 -11.76 12.36 -25.73
CA HIS A 6 -10.94 11.18 -25.94
C HIS A 6 -9.58 11.41 -25.27
N THR A 7 -9.39 10.81 -24.09
CA THR A 7 -8.08 10.71 -23.44
C THR A 7 -7.15 9.89 -24.34
N ARG A 8 -6.21 10.55 -25.01
CA ARG A 8 -5.13 9.88 -25.75
C ARG A 8 -4.24 9.15 -24.76
N ILE A 9 -4.37 7.82 -24.70
CA ILE A 9 -3.44 6.94 -24.01
C ILE A 9 -2.17 6.87 -24.86
N TYR A 10 -1.10 7.55 -24.44
CA TYR A 10 0.22 7.36 -25.03
C TYR A 10 0.75 6.00 -24.56
N PRO A 11 1.09 5.06 -25.47
CA PRO A 11 1.69 3.81 -25.07
C PRO A 11 3.07 4.11 -24.49
N GLN A 12 3.25 3.92 -23.19
CA GLN A 12 4.58 3.96 -22.58
C GLN A 12 5.43 2.88 -23.24
N GLY A 13 6.44 3.33 -23.99
CA GLY A 13 6.96 2.61 -25.14
C GLY A 13 7.66 1.28 -24.85
N LEU A 14 7.73 0.46 -25.90
CA LEU A 14 8.46 -0.81 -25.98
C LEU A 14 9.87 -0.76 -25.35
N LEU A 15 10.52 0.41 -25.37
CA LEU A 15 11.82 0.66 -24.73
C LEU A 15 11.80 0.46 -23.21
N ARG A 16 10.71 0.84 -22.52
CA ARG A 16 10.56 0.62 -21.07
C ARG A 16 10.37 -0.87 -20.77
N GLN A 17 9.61 -1.57 -21.60
CA GLN A 17 9.47 -3.03 -21.50
C GLN A 17 10.79 -3.75 -21.78
N LEU A 18 11.54 -3.32 -22.79
CA LEU A 18 12.86 -3.87 -23.11
C LEU A 18 13.85 -3.60 -21.97
N TYR A 19 13.84 -2.39 -21.41
CA TYR A 19 14.65 -2.01 -20.25
C TYR A 19 14.35 -2.88 -19.03
N LEU A 20 13.07 -3.06 -18.68
CA LEU A 20 12.67 -3.95 -17.58
C LEU A 20 13.03 -5.41 -17.85
N TRP A 21 12.92 -5.86 -19.11
CA TRP A 21 13.30 -7.21 -19.52
C TRP A 21 14.80 -7.45 -19.38
N VAL A 22 15.64 -6.50 -19.78
CA VAL A 22 17.10 -6.57 -19.63
C VAL A 22 17.52 -6.50 -18.16
N ARG A 23 16.86 -5.65 -17.36
CA ARG A 23 17.19 -5.46 -15.95
C ARG A 23 16.90 -6.70 -15.10
N GLY A 24 15.91 -7.50 -15.50
CA GLY A 24 15.49 -8.69 -14.78
C GLY A 24 14.64 -8.37 -13.55
N THR A 25 14.07 -9.42 -12.97
CA THR A 25 13.21 -9.36 -11.78
C THR A 25 13.79 -10.17 -10.65
N GLU A 26 13.71 -9.65 -9.44
CA GLU A 26 14.03 -10.37 -8.21
C GLU A 26 12.75 -10.66 -7.43
N GLN A 27 12.82 -11.63 -6.54
CA GLN A 27 11.69 -12.10 -5.75
C GLN A 27 12.12 -12.36 -4.32
N ILE A 28 11.32 -11.92 -3.36
CA ILE A 28 11.52 -12.20 -1.94
C ILE A 28 10.20 -12.68 -1.33
N LEU A 29 10.27 -13.77 -0.57
CA LEU A 29 9.14 -14.27 0.21
C LEU A 29 9.18 -13.63 1.60
N VAL A 30 8.11 -12.91 1.93
CA VAL A 30 7.91 -12.25 3.21
C VAL A 30 6.86 -13.01 4.02
N ARG A 31 7.15 -13.21 5.30
CA ARG A 31 6.27 -13.91 6.23
C ARG A 31 5.80 -12.92 7.30
N PRO A 32 4.75 -12.14 7.01
CA PRO A 32 4.26 -11.14 7.95
C PRO A 32 3.56 -11.82 9.15
N ALA A 33 2.97 -10.99 10.01
CA ALA A 33 2.09 -11.43 11.08
C ALA A 33 1.02 -12.42 10.59
N ALA A 34 0.56 -13.31 11.48
CA ALA A 34 -0.40 -14.37 11.13
C ALA A 34 -1.74 -13.87 10.56
N GLU A 35 -2.07 -12.59 10.76
CA GLU A 35 -3.26 -11.93 10.23
C GLU A 35 -3.13 -11.56 8.74
N LEU A 36 -1.91 -11.42 8.23
CA LEU A 36 -1.63 -11.08 6.84
C LEU A 36 -1.29 -12.34 6.03
N PRO A 37 -1.57 -12.35 4.72
CA PRO A 37 -1.21 -13.48 3.86
C PRO A 37 0.30 -13.60 3.72
N LEU A 38 0.80 -14.77 3.33
CA LEU A 38 2.16 -14.90 2.84
C LEU A 38 2.34 -14.06 1.58
N VAL A 39 3.39 -13.24 1.53
CA VAL A 39 3.59 -12.28 0.43
C VAL A 39 4.85 -12.62 -0.35
N LEU A 40 4.73 -12.88 -1.65
CA LEU A 40 5.87 -12.92 -2.57
C LEU A 40 5.97 -11.58 -3.29
N ILE A 41 6.99 -10.79 -2.96
CA ILE A 41 7.25 -9.50 -3.59
C ILE A 41 8.12 -9.75 -4.82
N ALA A 42 7.60 -9.43 -6.01
CA ALA A 42 8.35 -9.44 -7.26
C ALA A 42 8.64 -8.01 -7.69
N TYR A 43 9.91 -7.66 -7.83
CA TYR A 43 10.37 -6.29 -8.12
C TYR A 43 11.47 -6.28 -9.18
N ALA A 44 11.71 -5.14 -9.82
CA ALA A 44 12.80 -5.00 -10.78
C ALA A 44 14.16 -4.98 -10.06
N LYS A 45 15.17 -5.68 -10.61
CA LYS A 45 16.50 -5.74 -9.99
C LYS A 45 17.07 -4.34 -9.77
N GLY A 46 17.51 -4.04 -8.55
CA GLY A 46 18.03 -2.71 -8.19
C GLY A 46 16.99 -1.71 -7.69
N ASP A 47 15.70 -2.08 -7.63
CA ASP A 47 14.66 -1.28 -6.98
C ASP A 47 14.44 -1.74 -5.53
N TYR A 48 15.54 -1.83 -4.77
CA TYR A 48 15.55 -2.34 -3.39
C TYR A 48 14.83 -1.43 -2.40
N GLU A 49 14.92 -0.11 -2.57
CA GLU A 49 14.31 0.87 -1.67
C GLU A 49 12.80 0.65 -1.49
N GLY A 50 12.06 0.58 -2.60
CA GLY A 50 10.62 0.32 -2.54
C GLY A 50 10.29 -1.06 -1.97
N MET A 51 11.14 -2.06 -2.23
CA MET A 51 10.97 -3.41 -1.71
C MET A 51 11.17 -3.47 -0.20
N GLU A 52 12.25 -2.88 0.33
CA GLU A 52 12.52 -2.85 1.77
C GLU A 52 11.44 -2.07 2.51
N HIS A 53 11.05 -0.88 2.04
CA HIS A 53 9.95 -0.14 2.68
C HIS A 53 8.64 -0.93 2.66
N PHE A 54 8.31 -1.62 1.57
CA PHE A 54 7.09 -2.44 1.53
C PHE A 54 7.19 -3.65 2.47
N LYS A 55 8.34 -4.32 2.53
CA LYS A 55 8.59 -5.42 3.47
C LYS A 55 8.47 -4.95 4.92
N GLU A 56 9.12 -3.85 5.29
CA GLU A 56 9.02 -3.20 6.61
C GLU A 56 7.57 -2.81 6.92
N SER A 57 6.80 -2.36 5.92
CA SER A 57 5.38 -2.00 6.10
C SER A 57 4.54 -3.18 6.60
N ILE A 58 4.78 -4.39 6.09
CA ILE A 58 3.97 -5.58 6.40
C ILE A 58 4.56 -6.45 7.53
N GLU A 59 5.86 -6.40 7.77
CA GLU A 59 6.51 -7.13 8.88
C GLU A 59 6.57 -6.32 10.18
N GLU A 60 6.93 -5.03 10.08
CA GLU A 60 7.22 -4.20 11.24
C GLU A 60 6.09 -3.19 11.49
N THR A 61 5.77 -2.35 10.50
CA THR A 61 4.78 -1.27 10.68
C THR A 61 3.42 -1.83 11.07
N TRP A 62 2.95 -2.89 10.41
CA TRP A 62 1.70 -3.56 10.80
C TRP A 62 1.70 -3.96 12.29
N MET A 63 2.81 -4.52 12.79
CA MET A 63 2.93 -5.02 14.16
C MET A 63 3.04 -3.92 15.22
N THR A 64 3.50 -2.73 14.84
CA THR A 64 3.54 -1.58 15.76
C THR A 64 2.18 -0.89 15.90
N LEU A 65 1.23 -1.16 15.00
CA LEU A 65 -0.10 -0.57 15.09
C LEU A 65 -0.90 -1.14 16.27
N PRO A 66 -1.62 -0.28 17.02
CA PRO A 66 -2.65 -0.73 17.94
C PRO A 66 -3.58 -1.78 17.33
N GLU A 67 -3.93 -2.79 18.13
CA GLU A 67 -4.79 -3.89 17.70
C GLU A 67 -6.14 -3.40 17.14
N SER A 68 -6.69 -2.32 17.71
CA SER A 68 -7.93 -1.71 17.23
C SER A 68 -7.86 -1.27 15.77
N PHE A 69 -6.70 -0.81 15.28
CA PHE A 69 -6.54 -0.46 13.86
C PHE A 69 -6.47 -1.70 12.98
N ARG A 70 -5.79 -2.75 13.45
CA ARG A 70 -5.69 -4.03 12.73
C ARG A 70 -7.03 -4.75 12.62
N GLN A 71 -7.83 -4.72 13.68
CA GLN A 71 -9.17 -5.33 13.74
C GLN A 71 -10.13 -4.77 12.69
N HIS A 72 -9.97 -3.51 12.25
CA HIS A 72 -10.79 -2.95 11.15
C HIS A 72 -10.66 -3.73 9.84
N TYR A 73 -9.57 -4.48 9.64
CA TYR A 73 -9.36 -5.32 8.46
C TYR A 73 -9.54 -6.81 8.73
N ALA A 74 -9.85 -7.24 9.96
CA ALA A 74 -9.93 -8.66 10.30
C ALA A 74 -10.91 -9.44 9.41
N GLU A 75 -12.09 -8.87 9.11
CA GLU A 75 -13.08 -9.50 8.23
C GLU A 75 -12.55 -9.66 6.80
N VAL A 76 -11.91 -8.62 6.25
CA VAL A 76 -11.31 -8.65 4.91
C VAL A 76 -10.20 -9.69 4.87
N LEU A 77 -9.25 -9.60 5.81
CA LEU A 77 -8.07 -10.47 5.87
C LEU A 77 -8.42 -11.95 6.06
N SER A 78 -9.50 -12.25 6.78
CA SER A 78 -9.98 -13.64 6.93
C SER A 78 -10.41 -14.33 5.63
N GLN A 79 -10.69 -13.53 4.59
CA GLN A 79 -11.14 -14.00 3.27
C GLN A 79 -10.02 -13.93 2.21
N VAL A 80 -8.90 -13.27 2.53
CA VAL A 80 -7.78 -13.10 1.60
C VAL A 80 -7.15 -14.47 1.33
N PRO A 81 -6.77 -14.77 0.06
CA PRO A 81 -5.99 -15.97 -0.24
C PRO A 81 -4.75 -16.03 0.67
N PRO A 82 -4.41 -17.19 1.23
CA PRO A 82 -3.28 -17.30 2.18
C PRO A 82 -1.93 -16.99 1.53
N PHE A 83 -1.88 -16.87 0.20
CA PHE A 83 -0.73 -16.47 -0.57
C PHE A 83 -1.09 -15.32 -1.53
N VAL A 84 -0.33 -14.23 -1.49
CA VAL A 84 -0.47 -13.09 -2.40
C VAL A 84 0.87 -12.78 -3.08
N VAL A 85 0.84 -12.61 -4.40
CA VAL A 85 1.97 -12.11 -5.18
C VAL A 85 1.81 -10.62 -5.37
N VAL A 86 2.82 -9.84 -4.99
CA VAL A 86 2.86 -8.39 -5.16
C VAL A 86 3.84 -8.06 -6.26
N LEU A 87 3.32 -7.53 -7.36
CA LEU A 87 4.14 -6.94 -8.42
C LEU A 87 4.47 -5.50 -8.00
N LEU A 88 5.69 -5.29 -7.52
CA LEU A 88 6.12 -4.01 -7.02
C LEU A 88 6.85 -3.24 -8.12
N ARG A 89 6.32 -2.07 -8.47
CA ARG A 89 6.83 -1.23 -9.57
C ARG A 89 6.99 0.20 -9.10
N ARG A 90 7.91 0.94 -9.71
CA ARG A 90 8.02 2.39 -9.51
C ARG A 90 6.71 3.11 -9.80
N ARG A 91 6.22 2.91 -11.03
CA ARG A 91 4.95 3.40 -11.56
C ARG A 91 4.33 2.34 -12.45
N ASN A 92 3.04 2.12 -12.35
CA ASN A 92 2.31 1.16 -13.18
C ASN A 92 1.80 1.80 -14.47
N LEU A 93 1.27 0.95 -15.37
CA LEU A 93 0.79 1.38 -16.69
C LEU A 93 -0.60 2.03 -16.63
N CYS A 94 -1.41 1.64 -15.65
CA CYS A 94 -2.74 2.22 -15.39
C CYS A 94 -2.66 3.61 -14.76
N THR A 95 -1.47 4.08 -14.35
CA THR A 95 -1.28 5.33 -13.58
C THR A 95 -2.03 5.36 -12.24
N CYS A 96 -2.35 4.17 -11.70
CA CYS A 96 -3.03 3.97 -10.43
C CYS A 96 -2.03 3.73 -9.28
N LEU A 97 -2.44 3.81 -8.01
CA LEU A 97 -1.53 3.53 -6.88
C LEU A 97 -1.30 2.03 -6.70
N GLY A 98 -2.36 1.26 -6.91
CA GLY A 98 -2.34 -0.18 -7.00
C GLY A 98 -3.55 -0.67 -7.79
N HIS A 99 -3.57 -1.96 -8.07
CA HIS A 99 -4.76 -2.70 -8.49
C HIS A 99 -4.57 -4.20 -8.25
N HIS A 100 -5.63 -4.90 -7.86
CA HIS A 100 -5.65 -6.36 -7.91
C HIS A 100 -5.81 -6.87 -9.36
N HIS A 101 -5.31 -8.07 -9.61
CA HIS A 101 -5.53 -8.80 -10.87
C HIS A 101 -6.61 -9.87 -10.69
N PRO A 102 -7.75 -9.78 -11.40
CA PRO A 102 -8.77 -10.80 -11.33
C PRO A 102 -8.29 -12.17 -11.85
N PRO A 103 -8.96 -13.26 -11.47
CA PRO A 103 -8.67 -14.59 -11.99
C PRO A 103 -8.64 -14.62 -13.53
N GLY A 104 -7.53 -15.10 -14.09
CA GLY A 104 -7.30 -15.18 -15.53
C GLY A 104 -6.46 -14.04 -16.10
N SER A 105 -6.33 -12.90 -15.42
CA SER A 105 -5.43 -11.82 -15.82
C SER A 105 -4.08 -11.85 -15.09
N GLU A 106 -3.85 -12.82 -14.19
CA GLU A 106 -2.64 -12.85 -13.39
C GLU A 106 -1.40 -13.26 -14.20
N SER A 107 -0.24 -12.85 -13.70
CA SER A 107 1.04 -13.17 -14.29
C SER A 107 1.30 -14.68 -14.36
N ARG A 108 2.28 -15.06 -15.18
CA ARG A 108 2.75 -16.45 -15.23
C ARG A 108 3.31 -16.92 -13.88
N LEU A 109 3.87 -16.01 -13.08
CA LEU A 109 4.42 -16.31 -11.76
C LEU A 109 3.31 -16.79 -10.83
N THR A 110 2.24 -16.00 -10.69
CA THR A 110 1.08 -16.35 -9.84
C THR A 110 0.41 -17.64 -10.28
N ARG A 111 0.18 -17.81 -11.58
CA ARG A 111 -0.41 -19.05 -12.10
C ARG A 111 0.46 -20.28 -11.83
N ARG A 112 1.78 -20.16 -12.01
CA ARG A 112 2.73 -21.23 -11.71
C ARG A 112 2.76 -21.55 -10.23
N LEU A 113 2.82 -20.52 -9.37
CA LEU A 113 2.85 -20.69 -7.93
C LEU A 113 1.59 -21.43 -7.45
N ARG A 114 0.41 -20.97 -7.87
CA ARG A 114 -0.88 -21.62 -7.61
C ARG A 114 -0.91 -23.07 -8.09
N SER A 115 -0.41 -23.37 -9.29
CA SER A 115 -0.37 -24.75 -9.80
C SER A 115 0.60 -25.66 -9.04
N MET A 116 1.70 -25.11 -8.51
CA MET A 116 2.71 -25.89 -7.81
C MET A 116 2.37 -26.09 -6.33
N SER A 117 1.82 -25.07 -5.67
CA SER A 117 1.46 -25.13 -4.25
C SER A 117 0.12 -25.81 -4.01
N GLY A 118 -0.80 -25.77 -4.99
CA GLY A 118 -2.20 -26.18 -4.81
C GLY A 118 -3.00 -25.22 -3.92
N VAL A 119 -2.42 -24.07 -3.55
CA VAL A 119 -3.01 -23.11 -2.62
C VAL A 119 -3.62 -21.94 -3.39
N PRO A 120 -4.80 -21.43 -3.01
CA PRO A 120 -5.36 -20.20 -3.59
C PRO A 120 -4.34 -19.07 -3.51
N THR A 121 -4.08 -18.42 -4.64
CA THR A 121 -3.10 -17.34 -4.76
C THR A 121 -3.75 -16.15 -5.46
N GLY A 122 -3.65 -14.97 -4.84
CA GLY A 122 -4.00 -13.68 -5.44
C GLY A 122 -2.79 -12.95 -6.02
N GLU A 123 -3.04 -11.98 -6.89
CA GLU A 123 -2.00 -11.09 -7.39
C GLU A 123 -2.47 -9.65 -7.33
N ILE A 124 -1.58 -8.76 -6.89
CA ILE A 124 -1.79 -7.32 -6.88
C ILE A 124 -0.56 -6.60 -7.43
N ASP A 125 -0.76 -5.40 -7.94
CA ASP A 125 0.29 -4.50 -8.42
C ASP A 125 0.34 -3.26 -7.52
N LEU A 126 1.53 -2.83 -7.10
CA LEU A 126 1.74 -1.63 -6.30
C LEU A 126 2.76 -0.70 -6.98
N ALA A 127 2.42 0.59 -7.07
CA ALA A 127 3.24 1.63 -7.68
C ALA A 127 3.97 2.47 -6.61
N TYR A 128 5.09 1.97 -6.06
CA TYR A 128 5.70 2.51 -4.85
C TYR A 128 6.16 3.97 -4.93
N GLU A 129 6.64 4.46 -6.08
CA GLU A 129 7.01 5.87 -6.23
C GLU A 129 5.75 6.74 -6.29
N ALA A 130 4.69 6.27 -6.96
CA ALA A 130 3.41 6.97 -6.98
C ALA A 130 2.75 6.99 -5.60
N ILE A 131 2.89 5.92 -4.81
CA ILE A 131 2.43 5.85 -3.43
C ILE A 131 3.24 6.78 -2.52
N ARG A 132 4.56 6.91 -2.74
CA ARG A 132 5.39 7.87 -1.99
C ARG A 132 4.95 9.31 -2.21
N GLU A 133 4.53 9.63 -3.43
CA GLU A 133 4.02 10.95 -3.82
C GLU A 133 2.53 11.14 -3.46
N TRP A 134 1.87 10.11 -2.94
CA TRP A 134 0.44 10.17 -2.62
C TRP A 134 0.21 10.79 -1.25
N GLU A 135 -0.44 11.95 -1.26
CA GLU A 135 -0.94 12.63 -0.07
C GLU A 135 -2.48 12.60 -0.05
N PRO A 136 -3.13 11.67 0.67
CA PRO A 136 -4.59 11.62 0.73
C PRO A 136 -5.22 12.88 1.32
N GLN A 137 -4.51 13.60 2.19
CA GLN A 137 -4.84 14.95 2.63
C GLN A 137 -3.54 15.75 2.82
N PRO A 138 -3.47 17.02 2.38
CA PRO A 138 -2.31 17.87 2.63
C PRO A 138 -2.11 18.06 4.14
N LEU A 139 -0.88 17.83 4.62
CA LEU A 139 -0.47 18.01 6.01
C LEU A 139 -0.56 19.50 6.40
N SER A 140 -1.72 19.99 6.79
CA SER A 140 -1.88 21.36 7.25
C SER A 140 -1.72 21.43 8.77
N TYR A 141 -0.48 21.40 9.27
CA TYR A 141 -0.23 21.76 10.66
C TYR A 141 1.13 22.44 10.84
N PRO A 142 1.19 23.70 11.32
CA PRO A 142 2.45 24.40 11.56
C PRO A 142 3.39 23.68 12.53
N ALA A 143 2.86 22.96 13.54
CA ALA A 143 3.69 22.21 14.48
C ALA A 143 4.27 20.91 13.89
N LEU A 144 3.70 20.41 12.79
CA LEU A 144 4.27 19.28 12.05
C LEU A 144 5.36 19.73 11.07
N GLN A 145 5.55 21.03 10.76
CA GLN A 145 6.55 21.43 9.76
C GLN A 145 7.98 20.99 10.15
N SER A 146 8.37 21.10 11.42
CA SER A 146 9.68 20.62 11.88
C SER A 146 9.74 19.10 12.07
N ALA A 147 8.63 18.45 12.45
CA ALA A 147 8.57 17.00 12.65
C ALA A 147 8.45 16.21 11.33
N ALA A 148 7.72 16.75 10.35
CA ALA A 148 7.54 16.17 9.02
C ALA A 148 8.78 16.28 8.12
N GLU A 149 9.75 17.09 8.54
CA GLU A 149 11.10 17.12 7.95
C GLU A 149 12.00 16.01 8.49
N THR A 150 11.60 15.32 9.57
CA THR A 150 12.39 14.19 10.07
C THR A 150 12.30 13.00 9.12
N GLU A 151 13.44 12.31 8.95
CA GLU A 151 13.52 11.07 8.18
C GLU A 151 12.61 9.97 8.75
N GLU A 152 12.50 9.91 10.09
CA GLU A 152 11.61 8.98 10.79
C GLU A 152 10.14 9.17 10.38
N PHE A 153 9.63 10.40 10.42
CA PHE A 153 8.25 10.67 10.03
C PHE A 153 8.00 10.33 8.56
N ARG A 154 8.92 10.73 7.65
CA ARG A 154 8.76 10.47 6.22
C ARG A 154 8.81 8.97 5.89
N SER A 155 9.70 8.24 6.56
CA SER A 155 9.81 6.79 6.42
C SER A 155 8.52 6.11 6.89
N PHE A 156 8.04 6.44 8.09
CA PHE A 156 6.79 5.90 8.62
C PHE A 156 5.59 6.25 7.74
N GLN A 157 5.49 7.50 7.29
CA GLN A 157 4.40 7.95 6.41
C GLN A 157 4.38 7.15 5.11
N TRP A 158 5.54 6.89 4.52
CA TRP A 158 5.64 6.12 3.29
C TRP A 158 5.29 4.65 3.52
N GLN A 159 5.80 4.03 4.58
CA GLN A 159 5.45 2.66 4.96
C GLN A 159 3.93 2.53 5.20
N LEU A 160 3.33 3.49 5.92
CA LEU A 160 1.89 3.53 6.15
C LEU A 160 1.10 3.71 4.86
N ALA A 161 1.58 4.52 3.92
CA ALA A 161 0.95 4.69 2.61
C ALA A 161 0.98 3.38 1.79
N LEU A 162 2.13 2.69 1.79
CA LEU A 162 2.28 1.37 1.15
C LEU A 162 1.33 0.35 1.78
N LEU A 163 1.25 0.30 3.10
CA LEU A 163 0.35 -0.57 3.85
C LEU A 163 -1.12 -0.27 3.55
N ALA A 164 -1.52 1.00 3.54
CA ALA A 164 -2.90 1.40 3.28
C ALA A 164 -3.35 1.02 1.86
N VAL A 165 -2.49 1.21 0.85
CA VAL A 165 -2.78 0.80 -0.53
C VAL A 165 -2.76 -0.73 -0.66
N PHE A 166 -1.84 -1.41 0.03
CA PHE A 166 -1.83 -2.88 0.06
C PHE A 166 -3.15 -3.45 0.59
N LEU A 167 -3.62 -2.95 1.75
CA LEU A 167 -4.88 -3.37 2.36
C LEU A 167 -6.10 -3.02 1.48
N HIS A 168 -6.05 -1.88 0.80
CA HIS A 168 -7.05 -1.49 -0.20
C HIS A 168 -7.15 -2.53 -1.33
N GLU A 169 -6.01 -2.95 -1.89
CA GLU A 169 -6.01 -3.95 -2.96
C GLU A 169 -6.41 -5.35 -2.47
N LEU A 170 -6.05 -5.72 -1.24
CA LEU A 170 -6.54 -6.96 -0.63
C LEU A 170 -8.06 -6.94 -0.46
N HIS A 171 -8.65 -5.80 -0.11
CA HIS A 171 -10.10 -5.66 -0.03
C HIS A 171 -10.74 -5.91 -1.39
N HIS A 172 -10.24 -5.28 -2.45
CA HIS A 172 -10.77 -5.54 -3.80
C HIS A 172 -10.54 -6.97 -4.28
N LEU A 173 -9.46 -7.63 -3.84
CA LEU A 173 -9.20 -9.03 -4.14
C LEU A 173 -10.30 -9.97 -3.60
N VAL A 174 -10.87 -9.68 -2.44
CA VAL A 174 -11.92 -10.52 -1.81
C VAL A 174 -13.34 -10.03 -2.10
N ALA A 175 -13.53 -8.73 -2.31
CA ALA A 175 -14.82 -8.11 -2.59
C ALA A 175 -14.79 -7.27 -3.88
N PRO A 176 -14.59 -7.89 -5.06
CA PRO A 176 -14.39 -7.19 -6.32
C PRO A 176 -15.62 -6.39 -6.80
N LYS A 177 -16.80 -6.67 -6.23
CA LYS A 177 -18.05 -5.94 -6.53
C LYS A 177 -18.29 -4.74 -5.62
N GLU A 178 -17.47 -4.58 -4.57
CA GLU A 178 -17.61 -3.46 -3.66
C GLU A 178 -17.18 -2.17 -4.34
N SER A 179 -17.94 -1.09 -4.12
CA SER A 179 -17.66 0.17 -4.80
C SER A 179 -16.32 0.73 -4.37
N GLU A 180 -15.53 1.19 -5.35
CA GLU A 180 -14.29 1.94 -5.15
C GLU A 180 -14.40 3.01 -4.04
N ARG A 181 -15.50 3.78 -4.03
CA ARG A 181 -15.74 4.82 -3.01
C ARG A 181 -15.72 4.28 -1.58
N LYS A 182 -16.28 3.09 -1.36
CA LYS A 182 -16.39 2.47 -0.04
C LYS A 182 -15.03 1.95 0.42
N VAL A 183 -14.36 1.18 -0.44
CA VAL A 183 -13.03 0.63 -0.15
C VAL A 183 -12.00 1.75 0.06
N ARG A 184 -12.00 2.77 -0.81
CA ARG A 184 -11.18 3.97 -0.66
C ARG A 184 -11.46 4.72 0.64
N GLY A 185 -12.73 4.88 1.01
CA GLY A 185 -13.10 5.52 2.28
C GLY A 185 -12.54 4.79 3.50
N GLN A 186 -12.55 3.45 3.48
CA GLN A 186 -11.98 2.63 4.54
C GLN A 186 -10.45 2.73 4.59
N SER A 187 -9.76 2.61 3.46
CA SER A 187 -8.29 2.69 3.41
C SER A 187 -7.77 4.08 3.75
N GLN A 188 -8.47 5.13 3.32
CA GLN A 188 -8.15 6.51 3.67
C GLN A 188 -8.37 6.77 5.17
N LYS A 189 -9.50 6.32 5.73
CA LYS A 189 -9.76 6.47 7.17
C LYS A 189 -8.72 5.74 8.01
N PHE A 190 -8.36 4.53 7.62
CA PHE A 190 -7.28 3.78 8.28
C PHE A 190 -5.96 4.57 8.27
N TYR A 191 -5.55 5.09 7.11
CA TYR A 191 -4.34 5.90 6.98
C TYR A 191 -4.39 7.13 7.90
N GLU A 192 -5.50 7.87 7.88
CA GLU A 192 -5.68 9.08 8.67
C GLU A 192 -5.67 8.79 10.18
N ASP A 193 -6.41 7.77 10.63
CA ASP A 193 -6.51 7.42 12.04
C ASP A 193 -5.15 6.94 12.59
N VAL A 194 -4.41 6.12 11.83
CA VAL A 194 -3.09 5.60 12.22
C VAL A 194 -2.05 6.71 12.23
N LEU A 195 -2.02 7.56 11.19
CA LEU A 195 -1.06 8.66 11.14
C LEU A 195 -1.33 9.67 12.26
N SER A 196 -2.61 9.93 12.56
CA SER A 196 -3.01 10.76 13.69
C SER A 196 -2.52 10.22 15.02
N HIS A 197 -2.67 8.92 15.23
CA HIS A 197 -2.21 8.25 16.42
C HIS A 197 -0.69 8.30 16.56
N PHE A 198 0.06 7.95 15.50
CA PHE A 198 1.52 8.03 15.49
C PHE A 198 2.02 9.44 15.83
N VAL A 199 1.42 10.45 15.23
CA VAL A 199 1.80 11.84 15.46
C VAL A 199 1.51 12.28 16.90
N ALA A 200 0.36 11.89 17.44
CA ALA A 200 -0.01 12.18 18.82
C ALA A 200 0.93 11.50 19.82
N GLU A 201 1.26 10.22 19.62
CA GLU A 201 2.15 9.50 20.52
C GLU A 201 3.60 9.97 20.44
N ARG A 202 4.11 10.18 19.22
CA ARG A 202 5.52 10.47 19.00
C ARG A 202 5.87 11.95 19.22
N PHE A 203 4.97 12.85 18.86
CA PHE A 203 5.21 14.30 18.85
C PHE A 203 4.27 15.09 19.78
N GLY A 204 3.22 14.47 20.33
CA GLY A 204 2.29 15.15 21.24
C GLY A 204 1.38 16.17 20.55
N VAL A 205 1.15 16.03 19.24
CA VAL A 205 0.32 16.94 18.43
C VAL A 205 -0.81 16.18 17.75
N GLU A 206 -1.93 16.85 17.48
CA GLU A 206 -3.03 16.27 16.69
C GLU A 206 -2.76 16.40 15.19
N TYR A 207 -3.28 15.46 14.39
CA TYR A 207 -3.18 15.43 12.93
C TYR A 207 -4.47 15.97 12.28
N GLY A 208 -4.33 16.75 11.20
CA GLY A 208 -5.44 17.33 10.44
C GLY A 208 -5.82 18.77 10.81
N LEU A 209 -6.91 19.28 10.24
CA LEU A 209 -7.35 20.69 10.33
C LEU A 209 -8.05 21.10 11.65
N ARG A 210 -8.01 20.28 12.70
CA ARG A 210 -8.64 20.65 13.98
C ARG A 210 -7.69 21.51 14.82
N GLN A 211 -8.13 22.71 15.14
CA GLN A 211 -7.35 23.68 15.92
C GLN A 211 -7.04 23.15 17.33
N GLY A 212 -5.74 22.97 17.58
CA GLY A 212 -5.02 23.07 18.84
C GLY A 212 -5.81 22.93 20.15
N VAL A 213 -5.78 21.73 20.73
CA VAL A 213 -5.61 21.57 22.17
C VAL A 213 -4.51 20.52 22.38
N PRO A 214 -3.44 20.81 23.16
CA PRO A 214 -2.47 19.78 23.50
C PRO A 214 -3.15 18.66 24.30
N VAL A 215 -3.03 17.43 23.83
CA VAL A 215 -3.49 16.25 24.57
C VAL A 215 -2.58 16.06 25.79
N PRO A 216 -3.10 16.06 27.02
CA PRO A 216 -2.27 15.86 28.20
C PRO A 216 -1.64 14.46 28.15
N LYS A 217 -0.31 14.39 28.31
CA LYS A 217 0.39 13.12 28.53
C LYS A 217 -0.18 12.46 29.77
N VAL A 218 -0.84 11.32 29.61
CA VAL A 218 -1.15 10.43 30.73
C VAL A 218 0.18 9.81 31.16
N ILE A 219 0.71 10.31 32.27
CA ILE A 219 1.83 9.67 32.96
C ILE A 219 1.23 8.47 33.70
N LEU A 220 1.58 7.25 33.27
CA LEU A 220 1.40 6.03 34.07
C LEU A 220 2.45 5.99 35.18
#